data_AF-A0A545TPD8-F1
#
_entry.id   AF-A0A545TPD8-F1
#
_cell.length_a   1.000
_cell.length_b   1.000
_cell.length_c   1.000
_cell.angle_alpha   90.00
_cell.angle_beta   90.00
_cell.angle_gamma   90.00
#
_symmetry.space_group_name_H-M   'P 1'
#
loop_
_entity.id
_entity.type
_entity.pdbx_description
1 polymer ?
#
loop_
_entity_poly.entity_id
_entity_poly.type
_entity_poly.pdbx_seq_one_letter_code
_entity_poly.pdbx_strand_id
1 'polypeptide(L)'
;MGQWFRIDRARPEVKAGAVFRCRLPSQVVETAEVIEVGPDAMGIQHVKYNLVVAGGTISSFAEMRTLGLETFANRYNEPVPAT
;
A
#
# COMPACT_ATOMS: atom_id res chain seq x y z
N MET A 1 -5.48 -8.68 37.81
CA MET A 1 -6.13 -7.78 36.82
C MET A 1 -5.04 -7.20 35.94
N GLY A 2 -4.64 -7.89 34.87
CA GLY A 2 -3.59 -7.43 33.96
C GLY A 2 -4.22 -6.96 32.65
N GLN A 3 -4.39 -5.65 32.50
CA GLN A 3 -4.97 -5.05 31.30
C GLN A 3 -3.87 -4.99 30.23
N TRP A 4 -3.86 -5.96 29.33
CA TRP A 4 -3.04 -5.91 28.12
C TRP A 4 -3.58 -4.82 27.20
N PHE A 5 -2.89 -3.68 27.17
CA PHE A 5 -3.09 -2.69 26.13
C PHE A 5 -2.65 -3.32 24.80
N ARG A 6 -3.62 -3.79 24.02
CA ARG A 6 -3.42 -4.11 22.61
C ARG A 6 -3.00 -2.79 21.97
N ILE A 7 -1.72 -2.67 21.59
CA ILE A 7 -1.27 -1.58 20.74
C ILE A 7 -1.97 -1.82 19.40
N ASP A 8 -3.15 -1.23 19.24
CA ASP A 8 -3.81 -1.07 17.96
C ASP A 8 -2.91 -0.13 17.18
N ARG A 9 -1.98 -0.69 16.39
CA ARG A 9 -1.24 0.10 15.42
C ARG A 9 -2.29 0.59 14.42
N ALA A 10 -2.77 1.81 14.64
CA ALA A 10 -3.72 2.46 13.75
C ALA A 10 -3.24 2.29 12.31
N ARG A 11 -4.06 1.65 11.48
CA ARG A 11 -3.72 1.42 10.08
C ARG A 11 -3.49 2.79 9.43
N PRO A 12 -2.41 2.97 8.65
CA PRO A 12 -2.15 4.24 8.01
C PRO A 12 -3.29 4.59 7.04
N GLU A 13 -3.67 5.87 7.01
CA GLU A 13 -4.74 6.37 6.16
C GLU A 13 -4.35 6.26 4.68
N VAL A 14 -5.15 5.56 3.90
CA VAL A 14 -4.96 5.40 2.45
C VAL A 14 -5.76 6.47 1.72
N LYS A 15 -5.06 7.38 1.04
CA LYS A 15 -5.65 8.48 0.26
C LYS A 15 -4.82 8.80 -0.98
N ALA A 16 -5.41 9.49 -1.95
CA ALA A 16 -4.69 9.98 -3.12
C ALA A 16 -3.45 10.81 -2.72
N GLY A 17 -2.35 10.60 -3.44
CA GLY A 17 -1.03 11.18 -3.19
C GLY A 17 -0.22 10.49 -2.07
N ALA A 18 -0.82 9.55 -1.31
CA ALA A 18 -0.06 8.81 -0.32
C ALA A 18 0.84 7.77 -0.99
N VAL A 19 2.05 7.61 -0.46
CA VAL A 19 3.04 6.63 -0.95
C VAL A 19 3.30 5.60 0.14
N PHE A 20 3.32 4.34 -0.26
CA PHE A 20 3.55 3.21 0.63
C PHE A 20 4.63 2.30 0.08
N ARG A 21 5.28 1.55 0.97
CA ARG A 21 6.23 0.50 0.60
C ARG A 21 5.78 -0.86 1.09
N CYS A 22 6.14 -1.89 0.34
CA CYS A 22 6.05 -3.28 0.76
C CYS A 22 7.40 -3.95 0.46
N ARG A 23 7.98 -4.62 1.45
CA ARG A 23 9.24 -5.36 1.31
C ARG A 23 8.94 -6.84 1.17
N LEU A 24 9.36 -7.41 0.05
CA LEU A 24 9.22 -8.83 -0.21
C LEU A 24 10.47 -9.59 0.29
N PRO A 25 10.37 -10.89 0.60
CA PRO A 25 11.49 -11.70 1.12
C PRO A 25 12.73 -11.73 0.22
N SER A 26 12.57 -11.47 -1.08
CA SER A 26 13.60 -11.52 -2.13
C SER A 26 14.40 -10.23 -2.31
N GLN A 27 14.49 -9.37 -1.28
CA GLN A 27 15.08 -8.02 -1.37
C GLN A 27 14.43 -7.10 -2.42
N VAL A 28 13.24 -7.47 -2.88
CA VAL A 28 12.42 -6.65 -3.78
C VAL A 28 11.59 -5.70 -2.94
N VAL A 29 11.59 -4.43 -3.32
CA VAL A 29 10.81 -3.36 -2.72
C VAL A 29 9.77 -2.90 -3.74
N GLU A 30 8.50 -3.01 -3.34
CA GLU A 30 7.38 -2.43 -4.05
C GLU A 30 7.08 -1.06 -3.44
N THR A 31 6.99 -0.03 -4.27
CA THR A 31 6.57 1.32 -3.90
C THR A 31 5.26 1.62 -4.61
N ALA A 32 4.20 1.86 -3.84
CA ALA A 32 2.87 2.15 -4.34
C ALA A 32 2.50 3.60 -4.07
N GLU A 33 2.30 4.39 -5.12
CA GLU A 33 1.77 5.75 -5.07
C GLU A 33 0.27 5.71 -5.38
N VAL A 34 -0.55 6.09 -4.41
CA VAL A 34 -2.00 6.09 -4.56
C VAL A 34 -2.42 7.25 -5.45
N ILE A 35 -3.12 6.92 -6.54
CA ILE A 35 -3.65 7.89 -7.50
C ILE A 35 -5.08 8.25 -7.14
N GLU A 36 -5.89 7.26 -6.82
CA GLU A 36 -7.31 7.45 -6.51
C GLU A 36 -7.79 6.41 -5.51
N VAL A 37 -8.72 6.80 -4.65
CA VAL A 37 -9.47 5.90 -3.76
C VAL A 37 -10.95 6.17 -3.97
N GLY A 38 -11.72 5.13 -4.29
CA GLY A 38 -13.15 5.30 -4.52
C GLY A 38 -13.88 3.98 -4.77
N PRO A 39 -15.23 4.02 -4.74
CA PRO A 39 -16.06 2.84 -4.98
C PRO A 39 -16.10 2.46 -6.47
N ASP A 40 -16.20 1.17 -6.77
CA ASP A 40 -16.59 0.70 -8.11
C ASP A 40 -18.12 0.74 -8.31
N ALA A 41 -18.60 0.24 -9.45
CA ALA A 41 -20.02 0.17 -9.77
C ALA A 41 -20.86 -0.63 -8.75
N MET A 42 -20.23 -1.55 -8.01
CA MET A 42 -20.88 -2.32 -6.93
C MET A 42 -20.73 -1.69 -5.54
N GLY A 43 -20.06 -0.55 -5.42
CA GLY A 43 -19.87 0.17 -4.15
C GLY A 43 -18.67 -0.28 -3.31
N ILE A 44 -17.83 -1.19 -3.81
CA ILE A 44 -16.65 -1.69 -3.10
C ILE A 44 -15.52 -0.67 -3.23
N GLN A 45 -14.90 -0.30 -2.12
CA GLN A 45 -13.80 0.65 -2.11
C GLN A 45 -12.55 0.03 -2.75
N HIS A 46 -12.02 0.71 -3.77
CA HIS A 46 -10.82 0.35 -4.49
C HIS A 46 -9.79 1.48 -4.42
N VAL A 47 -8.54 1.08 -4.60
CA VAL A 47 -7.36 1.95 -4.62
C VAL A 47 -6.69 1.75 -5.96
N LYS A 48 -6.62 2.82 -6.76
CA LYS A 48 -5.84 2.88 -7.99
C LYS A 48 -4.48 3.46 -7.65
N TYR A 49 -3.40 2.82 -8.06
CA TYR A 49 -2.05 3.24 -7.69
C TYR A 49 -1.02 2.94 -8.78
N ASN A 50 0.05 3.74 -8.82
CA ASN A 50 1.26 3.44 -9.58
C ASN A 50 2.19 2.59 -8.71
N LEU A 51 2.61 1.45 -9.25
CA LEU A 51 3.55 0.54 -8.62
C LEU A 51 4.91 0.68 -9.27
N VAL A 52 5.94 0.96 -8.48
CA VAL A 52 7.34 0.83 -8.87
C VAL A 52 7.94 -0.34 -8.10
N VAL A 53 8.53 -1.28 -8.83
CA VAL A 53 9.23 -2.43 -8.21
C VAL A 53 10.73 -2.25 -8.43
N ALA A 54 11.52 -2.31 -7.36
CA ALA A 54 12.97 -2.19 -7.42
C ALA A 54 13.66 -3.20 -6.49
N GLY A 55 14.84 -3.68 -6.87
CA GLY A 55 15.65 -4.59 -6.04
C GLY A 55 15.85 -5.99 -6.64
N GLY A 56 16.80 -6.73 -6.07
CA GLY A 56 17.26 -8.01 -6.62
C GLY A 56 17.97 -7.85 -7.98
N THR A 57 17.79 -8.82 -8.87
CA THR A 57 18.33 -8.82 -10.25
C THR A 57 17.39 -8.13 -11.26
N ILE A 58 16.26 -7.56 -10.81
CA ILE A 58 15.20 -7.08 -11.69
C ILE A 58 15.42 -5.60 -12.04
N SER A 59 15.37 -5.27 -13.33
CA SER A 59 15.30 -3.88 -13.81
C SER A 59 14.02 -3.23 -13.32
N SER A 60 14.12 -2.06 -12.70
CA SER A 60 12.96 -1.35 -12.17
C SER A 60 11.90 -1.12 -13.24
N PHE A 61 10.65 -1.45 -12.95
CA PHE A 61 9.52 -1.17 -13.84
C PHE A 61 8.39 -0.47 -13.08
N ALA A 62 7.59 0.28 -13.85
CA ALA A 62 6.41 0.99 -13.36
C ALA A 62 5.15 0.39 -14.01
N GLU A 63 4.13 0.12 -13.20
CA GLU A 63 2.85 -0.43 -13.65
C GLU A 63 1.68 0.23 -12.90
N MET A 64 0.54 0.44 -13.56
CA MET A 64 -0.68 0.90 -12.91
C MET A 64 -1.52 -0.29 -12.46
N ARG A 65 -1.95 -0.29 -11.18
CA ARG A 65 -2.78 -1.35 -10.61
C ARG A 65 -3.99 -0.80 -9.86
N THR A 66 -4.97 -1.69 -9.67
CA THR A 66 -6.13 -1.46 -8.82
C THR A 66 -6.27 -2.62 -7.84
N LEU A 67 -6.49 -2.33 -6.56
CA LEU A 67 -6.81 -3.33 -5.53
C LEU A 67 -7.99 -2.85 -4.69
N GLY A 68 -8.69 -3.77 -4.04
CA GLY A 68 -9.63 -3.40 -2.97
C GLY A 68 -8.88 -2.70 -1.83
N LEU A 69 -9.53 -1.71 -1.20
CA LEU A 69 -8.93 -0.88 -0.15
C LEU A 69 -8.35 -1.72 1.01
N GLU A 70 -9.08 -2.73 1.47
CA GLU A 70 -8.63 -3.61 2.54
C GLU A 70 -7.40 -4.43 2.14
N THR A 71 -7.40 -4.98 0.92
CA THR A 71 -6.26 -5.72 0.35
C THR A 71 -5.04 -4.82 0.21
N PHE A 72 -5.24 -3.59 -0.25
CA PHE A 72 -4.17 -2.60 -0.35
C PHE A 72 -3.58 -2.28 1.02
N ALA A 73 -4.42 -1.93 2.01
CA ALA A 73 -3.97 -1.58 3.36
C ALA A 73 -3.27 -2.73 4.09
N ASN A 74 -3.67 -3.98 3.82
CA ASN A 74 -2.99 -5.16 4.37
C ASN A 74 -1.58 -5.32 3.77
N ARG A 75 -1.45 -5.16 2.45
CA ARG A 75 -0.17 -5.34 1.74
C ARG A 75 0.81 -4.19 1.97
N TYR A 76 0.31 -2.96 1.94
CA TYR A 76 1.09 -1.72 1.97
C TYR A 76 0.84 -0.98 3.28
N ASN A 77 1.48 -1.44 4.35
CA ASN A 77 1.32 -0.89 5.70
C ASN A 77 2.50 -0.01 6.16
N GLU A 78 3.51 0.20 5.32
CA GLU A 78 4.66 1.07 5.58
C GLU A 78 4.49 2.38 4.78
N PRO A 79 3.87 3.45 5.34
CA PRO A 79 3.80 4.74 4.66
C PRO A 79 5.19 5.35 4.55
N VAL A 80 5.47 6.01 3.42
CA VAL A 80 6.71 6.74 3.21
C VAL A 80 6.42 8.19 2.83
N PRO A 81 7.28 9.14 3.22
CA PRO A 81 7.15 10.51 2.76
C PRO A 81 7.23 10.54 1.23
N ALA A 82 6.26 11.19 0.60
CA ALA A 82 6.36 11.53 -0.81
C ALA A 82 7.58 12.45 -0.98
N THR A 83 8.48 12.10 -1.89
CA THR A 83 9.68 12.90 -2.24
C THR A 83 9.32 13.94 -3.27
#